data_AF-A0A934LDL8-F1
#
_entry.id   AF-A0A934LDL8-F1
#
_cell.length_a   1.000
_cell.length_b   1.000
_cell.length_c   1.000
_cell.angle_alpha   90.00
_cell.angle_beta   90.00
_cell.angle_gamma   90.00
#
_symmetry.space_group_name_H-M   'P 1'
#
loop_
_entity.id
_entity.type
_entity.pdbx_description
1 polymer ?
#
loop_
_entity_poly.entity_id
_entity_poly.type
_entity_poly.pdbx_seq_one_letter_code
_entity_poly.pdbx_strand_id
1 'polypeptide(L)'
;MAARIICVGNRYAGNDDFGPRVYDCLAAQSLPADVDVVDGGLAGLDLLRHLEDGRRVVFVDAVAGFADSDGIILLSAAEIASQCVGGFDHAAGLPYLLKIMPAILECPPPRVTVIGHEGVASVQTVSAAAQLALNLAMEDAEDACSA
;
A
#
# COMPACT_ATOMS: atom_id res chain seq x y z
N MET A 1 -5.16 -17.45 -6.46
CA MET A 1 -5.21 -16.79 -5.13
C MET A 1 -5.18 -15.31 -5.43
N ALA A 2 -6.22 -14.55 -5.08
CA ALA A 2 -6.34 -13.18 -5.59
C ALA A 2 -5.52 -12.19 -4.74
N ALA A 3 -4.61 -11.43 -5.33
CA ALA A 3 -3.88 -10.34 -4.67
C ALA A 3 -4.70 -9.03 -4.74
N ARG A 4 -4.39 -8.09 -3.85
CA ARG A 4 -5.05 -6.78 -3.81
C ARG A 4 -4.05 -5.63 -3.81
N ILE A 5 -4.29 -4.63 -4.66
CA ILE A 5 -3.59 -3.35 -4.63
C ILE A 5 -4.54 -2.33 -4.03
N ILE A 6 -4.11 -1.65 -2.97
CA ILE A 6 -4.92 -0.64 -2.26
C ILE A 6 -4.20 0.70 -2.37
N CYS A 7 -4.81 1.63 -3.10
CA CYS A 7 -4.25 2.96 -3.31
C CYS A 7 -4.81 3.94 -2.29
N VAL A 8 -3.94 4.52 -1.47
CA VAL A 8 -4.29 5.41 -0.35
C VAL A 8 -3.87 6.83 -0.69
N GLY A 9 -4.63 7.81 -0.20
CA GLY A 9 -4.32 9.23 -0.33
C GLY A 9 -5.52 10.08 -0.73
N ASN A 10 -5.29 11.39 -0.79
CA ASN A 10 -6.28 12.39 -1.12
C ASN A 10 -6.07 12.97 -2.52
N ARG A 11 -6.95 12.63 -3.46
CA ARG A 11 -6.92 13.15 -4.84
C ARG A 11 -6.98 14.67 -4.98
N TYR A 12 -7.37 15.39 -3.92
CA TYR A 12 -7.49 16.85 -3.93
C TYR A 12 -6.30 17.56 -3.25
N ALA A 13 -5.36 16.82 -2.66
CA ALA A 13 -4.17 17.36 -2.03
C ALA A 13 -2.93 16.94 -2.84
N GLY A 14 -2.28 17.89 -3.52
CA GLY A 14 -1.21 17.58 -4.49
C GLY A 14 0.07 16.96 -3.91
N ASN A 15 0.22 16.92 -2.59
CA ASN A 15 1.29 16.22 -1.89
C ASN A 15 0.88 14.82 -1.39
N ASP A 16 -0.38 14.42 -1.62
CA ASP A 16 -1.00 13.18 -1.15
C ASP A 16 -1.83 12.50 -2.27
N ASP A 17 -1.68 12.98 -3.51
CA ASP A 17 -2.46 12.51 -4.67
C ASP A 17 -1.84 11.29 -5.37
N PHE A 18 -0.70 10.80 -4.87
CA PHE A 18 0.08 9.75 -5.51
C PHE A 18 -0.70 8.43 -5.64
N GLY A 19 -1.25 7.92 -4.54
CA GLY A 19 -2.04 6.68 -4.57
C GLY A 19 -3.24 6.78 -5.52
N PRO A 20 -4.11 7.81 -5.41
CA PRO A 20 -5.22 8.01 -6.36
C PRO A 20 -4.78 8.08 -7.84
N ARG A 21 -3.63 8.69 -8.14
CA ARG A 21 -3.10 8.72 -9.50
C ARG A 21 -2.62 7.35 -9.98
N VAL A 22 -2.05 6.54 -9.10
CA VAL A 22 -1.70 5.14 -9.41
C VAL A 22 -2.96 4.29 -9.59
N TYR A 23 -3.99 4.50 -8.78
CA TYR A 23 -5.30 3.87 -8.96
C TYR A 23 -5.89 4.17 -10.33
N ASP A 24 -5.96 5.45 -10.71
CA ASP A 24 -6.48 5.88 -12.02
C ASP A 24 -5.68 5.24 -13.18
N CYS A 25 -4.36 5.08 -13.01
CA CYS A 25 -3.48 4.41 -13.97
C CYS A 25 -3.77 2.89 -14.07
N LEU A 26 -3.96 2.20 -12.95
CA LEU A 26 -4.26 0.76 -12.91
C LEU A 26 -5.68 0.46 -13.41
N ALA A 27 -6.66 1.28 -13.02
CA ALA A 27 -8.06 1.13 -13.42
C ALA A 27 -8.29 1.33 -14.93
N ALA A 28 -7.38 2.06 -15.60
CA ALA A 28 -7.40 2.23 -17.05
C ALA A 28 -6.82 1.04 -17.83
N GLN A 29 -6.27 0.02 -17.15
CA GLN A 29 -5.62 -1.13 -17.76
C GLN A 29 -6.47 -2.41 -17.63
N SER A 30 -6.18 -3.40 -18.49
CA SER A 30 -6.70 -4.76 -18.30
C SER A 30 -5.86 -5.48 -17.25
N LEU A 31 -6.43 -5.71 -16.08
CA LEU A 31 -5.75 -6.35 -14.96
C LEU A 31 -5.82 -7.89 -15.09
N PRO A 32 -4.82 -8.61 -14.54
CA PRO A 32 -4.91 -10.06 -14.39
C PRO A 32 -6.16 -10.46 -13.57
N ALA A 33 -6.75 -11.62 -13.88
CA ALA A 33 -7.99 -12.08 -13.25
C ALA A 33 -7.90 -12.27 -11.71
N ASP A 34 -6.68 -12.51 -11.21
CA ASP A 34 -6.38 -12.70 -9.80
C ASP A 34 -5.88 -11.42 -9.11
N VAL A 35 -6.01 -10.23 -9.71
CA VAL A 35 -5.61 -8.96 -9.08
C VAL A 35 -6.81 -8.02 -8.99
N ASP A 36 -7.12 -7.60 -7.77
CA ASP A 36 -8.14 -6.60 -7.45
C ASP A 36 -7.47 -5.26 -7.11
N VAL A 37 -8.02 -4.14 -7.58
CA VAL A 37 -7.50 -2.80 -7.32
C VAL A 37 -8.57 -1.98 -6.63
N VAL A 38 -8.24 -1.44 -5.47
CA VAL A 38 -9.16 -0.71 -4.59
C VAL A 38 -8.68 0.72 -4.41
N ASP A 39 -9.58 1.69 -4.63
CA ASP A 39 -9.39 3.06 -4.17
C ASP A 39 -9.65 3.10 -2.65
N GLY A 40 -8.58 3.19 -1.88
CA GLY A 40 -8.61 3.24 -0.42
C GLY A 40 -8.80 4.64 0.15
N GLY A 41 -8.63 5.69 -0.67
CA GLY A 41 -8.76 7.09 -0.26
C GLY A 41 -8.12 7.39 1.10
N LEU A 42 -8.91 7.98 2.01
CA LEU A 42 -8.53 8.29 3.38
C LEU A 42 -9.20 7.36 4.41
N ALA A 43 -9.53 6.13 4.02
CA ALA A 43 -10.39 5.24 4.81
C ALA A 43 -9.73 4.74 6.11
N GLY A 44 -8.41 4.88 6.27
CA GLY A 44 -7.70 4.57 7.51
C GLY A 44 -7.98 3.14 7.98
N LEU A 45 -8.52 2.99 9.19
CA LEU A 45 -8.86 1.67 9.75
C LEU A 45 -9.91 0.88 8.97
N ASP A 46 -10.81 1.54 8.24
CA ASP A 46 -11.83 0.81 7.46
C ASP A 46 -11.18 -0.08 6.38
N LEU A 47 -9.92 0.18 6.01
CA LEU A 47 -9.17 -0.66 5.08
C LEU A 47 -8.88 -2.07 5.63
N LEU A 48 -9.06 -2.30 6.94
CA LEU A 48 -8.84 -3.61 7.56
C LEU A 48 -9.72 -4.70 6.94
N ARG A 49 -10.94 -4.37 6.49
CA ARG A 49 -11.85 -5.30 5.79
C ARG A 49 -11.26 -5.88 4.50
N HIS A 50 -10.26 -5.20 3.93
CA HIS A 50 -9.58 -5.66 2.72
C HIS A 50 -8.43 -6.63 3.01
N LEU A 51 -8.08 -6.82 4.30
CA LEU A 51 -6.94 -7.61 4.79
C LEU A 51 -7.35 -8.96 5.39
N GLU A 52 -8.63 -9.14 5.71
CA GLU A 52 -9.17 -10.29 6.48
C GLU A 52 -8.94 -11.66 5.81
N ASP A 53 -8.84 -11.69 4.49
CA ASP A 53 -8.73 -12.93 3.72
C ASP A 53 -7.29 -13.51 3.65
N GLY A 54 -6.32 -12.93 4.38
CA GLY A 54 -4.93 -13.42 4.44
C GLY A 54 -4.18 -13.36 3.10
N ARG A 55 -4.63 -12.52 2.17
CA ARG A 55 -4.08 -12.43 0.79
C ARG A 55 -2.82 -11.56 0.72
N ARG A 56 -2.15 -11.57 -0.44
CA ARG A 56 -1.11 -10.60 -0.77
C ARG A 56 -1.74 -9.22 -0.95
N VAL A 57 -1.21 -8.22 -0.26
CA VAL A 57 -1.71 -6.85 -0.30
C VAL A 57 -0.55 -5.89 -0.58
N VAL A 58 -0.73 -5.05 -1.59
CA VAL A 58 0.22 -3.99 -1.94
C VAL A 58 -0.47 -2.65 -1.69
N PHE A 59 -0.01 -1.90 -0.69
CA PHE A 59 -0.43 -0.52 -0.51
C PHE A 59 0.37 0.40 -1.42
N VAL A 60 -0.27 1.46 -1.92
CA VAL A 60 0.40 2.55 -2.63
C VAL A 60 0.00 3.85 -1.95
N ASP A 61 0.96 4.60 -1.45
CA ASP A 61 0.71 5.80 -0.65
C ASP A 61 1.78 6.88 -0.89
N ALA A 62 1.40 8.14 -0.67
CA ALA A 62 2.39 9.20 -0.52
C ALA A 62 3.04 9.07 0.87
N VAL A 63 4.37 9.12 0.94
CA VAL A 63 5.11 9.00 2.20
C VAL A 63 6.04 10.19 2.39
N ALA A 64 6.58 10.34 3.60
CA ALA A 64 7.56 11.38 3.92
C ALA A 64 8.53 10.87 5.00
N GLY A 65 9.82 11.16 4.85
CA GLY A 65 10.84 10.88 5.87
C GLY A 65 11.42 9.47 5.84
N PHE A 66 11.31 8.77 4.71
CA PHE A 66 11.87 7.46 4.40
C PHE A 66 12.99 7.50 3.35
N ALA A 67 13.14 8.57 2.57
CA ALA A 67 14.25 8.74 1.63
C ALA A 67 14.86 10.14 1.65
N ASP A 68 16.12 10.22 1.25
CA ASP A 68 16.88 11.45 1.07
C ASP A 68 16.62 12.13 -0.31
N SER A 69 15.84 11.50 -1.19
CA SER A 69 15.56 11.98 -2.54
C SER A 69 14.21 11.52 -3.07
N ASP A 70 13.59 12.34 -3.94
CA ASP A 70 12.35 11.99 -4.64
C ASP A 70 12.47 10.66 -5.41
N GLY A 71 11.54 9.74 -5.15
CA GLY A 71 11.60 8.42 -5.77
C GLY A 71 10.53 7.46 -5.26
N ILE A 72 10.45 6.28 -5.89
CA ILE A 72 9.61 5.17 -5.42
C ILE A 72 10.42 4.37 -4.40
N ILE A 73 9.82 4.07 -3.26
CA ILE A 73 10.44 3.33 -2.16
C ILE A 73 9.57 2.12 -1.85
N LEU A 74 10.19 0.97 -1.61
CA LEU A 74 9.51 -0.20 -1.10
C LEU A 74 9.69 -0.27 0.41
N LEU A 75 8.58 -0.32 1.13
CA LEU A 75 8.52 -0.33 2.57
C LEU A 75 7.75 -1.57 3.03
N SER A 76 8.26 -2.22 4.07
CA SER A 76 7.54 -3.26 4.78
C SER A 76 6.42 -2.67 5.64
N ALA A 77 5.43 -3.50 5.99
CA ALA A 77 4.41 -3.09 6.94
C ALA A 77 4.99 -2.63 8.29
N ALA A 78 6.08 -3.25 8.73
CA ALA A 78 6.76 -2.91 9.99
C ALA A 78 7.41 -1.52 9.94
N GLU A 79 8.04 -1.15 8.82
CA GLU A 79 8.65 0.16 8.63
C GLU A 79 7.59 1.28 8.68
N ILE A 80 6.46 1.10 7.99
CA ILE A 80 5.36 2.07 8.04
C ILE A 80 4.73 2.11 9.45
N ALA A 81 4.49 0.96 10.08
CA ALA A 81 3.92 0.91 11.43
C ALA A 81 4.80 1.60 12.47
N SER A 82 6.12 1.64 12.28
CA SER A 82 7.06 2.31 13.17
C SER A 82 6.89 3.83 13.19
N GLN A 83 6.34 4.44 12.12
CA GLN A 83 6.04 5.88 12.07
C GLN A 83 4.80 6.28 12.86
N CYS A 84 4.06 5.33 13.44
CA CYS A 84 2.97 5.64 14.36
C CYS A 84 3.54 6.16 15.70
N VAL A 85 3.93 7.44 15.70
CA VAL A 85 4.47 8.19 16.85
C VAL A 85 3.33 8.86 17.61
N GLY A 86 3.21 8.63 18.92
CA GLY A 86 2.30 9.39 19.80
C GLY A 86 1.08 8.65 20.36
N GLY A 87 0.80 7.40 19.96
CA GLY A 87 -0.28 6.58 20.53
C GLY A 87 -1.21 5.97 19.48
N PHE A 88 -2.32 5.38 19.94
CA PHE A 88 -3.38 4.77 19.11
C PHE A 88 -4.33 5.85 18.54
N ASP A 89 -3.78 6.89 17.92
CA ASP A 89 -4.60 7.94 17.30
C ASP A 89 -5.09 7.49 15.93
N HIS A 90 -6.42 7.50 15.75
CA HIS A 90 -7.07 7.19 14.48
C HIS A 90 -6.67 8.14 13.34
N ALA A 91 -6.15 9.33 13.67
CA ALA A 91 -5.62 10.28 12.69
C ALA A 91 -4.33 9.81 12.00
N ALA A 92 -3.65 8.77 12.52
CA ALA A 92 -2.40 8.27 11.95
C ALA A 92 -2.59 7.35 10.72
N GLY A 93 -3.82 7.12 10.25
CA GLY A 93 -4.08 6.51 8.94
C GLY A 93 -3.48 5.11 8.75
N LEU A 94 -2.71 4.92 7.66
CA LEU A 94 -2.10 3.65 7.27
C LEU A 94 -1.07 3.12 8.30
N PRO A 95 -0.13 3.93 8.85
CA PRO A 95 0.72 3.53 9.98
C PRO A 95 -0.02 2.89 11.15
N TYR A 96 -1.15 3.48 11.54
CA TYR A 96 -1.93 2.95 12.64
C TYR A 96 -2.58 1.60 12.31
N LEU A 97 -3.18 1.49 11.12
CA LEU A 97 -3.74 0.24 10.63
C LEU A 97 -2.71 -0.89 10.63
N LEU A 98 -1.52 -0.66 10.08
CA LEU A 98 -0.48 -1.69 9.98
C LEU A 98 0.08 -2.10 11.35
N LYS A 99 0.06 -1.18 12.32
CA LYS A 99 0.47 -1.46 13.71
C LYS A 99 -0.52 -2.35 14.45
N ILE A 100 -1.82 -2.16 14.26
CA ILE A 100 -2.85 -2.92 14.98
C ILE A 100 -3.25 -4.21 14.25
N MET A 101 -3.05 -4.28 12.94
CA MET A 101 -3.42 -5.43 12.09
C MET A 101 -2.97 -6.78 12.68
N PRO A 102 -1.72 -6.98 13.15
CA PRO A 102 -1.29 -8.28 13.68
C PRO A 102 -2.01 -8.71 14.98
N ALA A 103 -2.64 -7.77 15.70
CA ALA A 103 -3.38 -8.05 16.91
C ALA A 103 -4.88 -8.34 16.65
N ILE A 104 -5.38 -7.98 15.47
CA ILE A 104 -6.81 -8.13 15.11
C ILE A 104 -7.03 -9.29 14.16
N LEU A 105 -6.16 -9.48 13.17
CA LEU A 105 -6.32 -10.53 12.17
C LEU A 105 -5.78 -11.87 12.70
N GLU A 106 -6.63 -12.89 12.68
CA GLU A 106 -6.26 -14.28 12.98
C GLU A 106 -5.54 -14.94 11.79
N CYS A 107 -4.80 -16.03 12.03
CA CYS A 107 -3.81 -16.59 11.11
C CYS A 107 -4.36 -17.18 9.78
N PRO A 108 -3.57 -17.12 8.68
CA PRO A 108 -2.29 -16.42 8.55
C PRO A 108 -2.47 -14.92 8.20
N PRO A 109 -1.61 -14.04 8.74
CA PRO A 109 -1.67 -12.62 8.44
C PRO A 109 -1.38 -12.36 6.94
N PRO A 110 -1.99 -11.32 6.35
CA PRO A 110 -1.76 -10.96 4.96
C PRO A 110 -0.30 -10.55 4.74
N ARG A 111 0.22 -10.85 3.55
CA ARG A 111 1.55 -10.40 3.14
C ARG A 111 1.44 -8.98 2.62
N VAL A 112 1.90 -8.02 3.42
CA VAL A 112 1.78 -6.60 3.11
C VAL A 112 3.10 -5.99 2.65
N THR A 113 3.07 -5.30 1.51
CA THR A 113 4.15 -4.42 1.03
C THR A 113 3.56 -3.05 0.75
N VAL A 114 4.32 -1.99 1.00
CA VAL A 114 3.91 -0.61 0.73
C VAL A 114 4.85 -0.01 -0.30
N ILE A 115 4.28 0.54 -1.37
CA ILE A 115 4.96 1.38 -2.35
C ILE A 115 4.75 2.83 -1.92
N GLY A 116 5.80 3.44 -1.40
CA GLY A 116 5.82 4.84 -1.02
C GLY A 116 6.39 5.71 -2.13
N HIS A 117 5.92 6.95 -2.22
CA HIS A 117 6.59 8.00 -2.97
C HIS A 117 6.71 9.28 -2.15
N GLU A 118 7.89 9.89 -2.15
CA GLU A 118 8.13 11.22 -1.58
C GLU A 118 8.25 12.26 -2.68
N GLY A 119 7.59 13.40 -2.45
CA GLY A 119 7.64 14.55 -3.36
C GLY A 119 6.53 14.56 -4.41
N VAL A 120 6.77 15.28 -5.50
CA VAL A 120 5.77 15.46 -6.56
C VAL A 120 5.92 14.38 -7.63
N ALA A 121 4.91 13.52 -7.75
CA ALA A 121 4.95 12.41 -8.70
C ALA A 121 4.80 12.88 -10.15
N SER A 122 5.81 12.58 -10.98
CA SER A 122 5.69 12.68 -12.44
C SER A 122 4.74 11.60 -12.99
N VAL A 123 4.26 11.78 -14.23
CA VAL A 123 3.46 10.74 -14.91
C VAL A 123 4.24 9.43 -15.06
N GLN A 124 5.55 9.54 -15.30
CA GLN A 124 6.46 8.39 -15.39
C GLN A 124 6.57 7.67 -14.05
N THR A 125 6.67 8.41 -12.94
CA THR A 125 6.71 7.85 -11.58
C THR A 125 5.43 7.08 -11.27
N VAL A 126 4.27 7.66 -11.58
CA VAL A 126 2.96 7.00 -11.38
C VAL A 126 2.87 5.72 -12.20
N SER A 127 3.26 5.76 -13.48
CA SER A 127 3.24 4.57 -14.33
C SER A 127 4.21 3.49 -13.87
N ALA A 128 5.40 3.87 -13.39
CA ALA A 128 6.38 2.92 -12.85
C ALA A 128 5.86 2.26 -11.56
N ALA A 129 5.22 3.04 -10.68
CA ALA A 129 4.62 2.52 -9.44
C ALA A 129 3.45 1.57 -9.73
N ALA A 130 2.61 1.88 -10.71
CA ALA A 130 1.54 0.99 -11.16
C ALA A 130 2.10 -0.36 -11.66
N GLN A 131 3.13 -0.33 -12.49
CA GLN A 131 3.76 -1.56 -12.98
C GLN A 131 4.41 -2.36 -11.85
N LEU A 132 5.08 -1.68 -10.92
CA LEU A 132 5.69 -2.31 -9.75
C LEU A 132 4.64 -2.95 -8.85
N ALA A 133 3.51 -2.28 -8.62
CA ALA A 133 2.40 -2.81 -7.84
C ALA A 133 1.84 -4.10 -8.44
N LEU A 134 1.67 -4.14 -9.77
CA LEU A 134 1.23 -5.35 -10.47
C LEU A 134 2.24 -6.49 -10.31
N ASN A 135 3.54 -6.21 -10.49
CA ASN A 135 4.57 -7.23 -10.34
C ASN A 135 4.56 -7.82 -8.92
N LEU A 136 4.54 -6.98 -7.89
CA LEU A 136 4.49 -7.41 -6.48
C LEU A 136 3.20 -8.14 -6.10
N ALA A 137 2.09 -7.83 -6.78
CA ALA A 137 0.81 -8.51 -6.59
C ALA A 137 0.80 -9.90 -7.25
N MET A 138 1.54 -10.07 -8.34
CA MET A 138 1.65 -11.34 -9.08
C MET A 138 2.81 -12.23 -8.60
N GLU A 139 3.74 -11.72 -7.80
CA GLU A 139 4.83 -12.52 -7.23
C GLU A 139 4.27 -13.62 -6.31
N ASP A 140 4.49 -14.88 -6.72
CA ASP A 140 4.19 -16.05 -5.91
C ASP A 140 5.14 -16.17 -4.72
N ALA A 141 4.60 -16.69 -3.62
CA ALA A 141 5.22 -16.79 -2.31
C ALA A 141 6.28 -17.92 -2.20
N GLU A 142 7.24 -18.06 -3.11
CA GLU A 142 8.24 -19.13 -3.00
C GLU A 142 9.35 -18.88 -1.94
N ASP A 143 9.58 -17.65 -1.47
CA ASP A 143 10.76 -17.33 -0.63
C ASP A 143 10.45 -16.90 0.83
N ALA A 144 9.59 -17.61 1.57
CA ALA A 144 9.43 -17.35 3.01
C ALA A 144 9.44 -18.59 3.92
N CYS A 145 10.02 -19.70 3.47
CA CYS A 145 10.28 -20.87 4.30
C CYS A 145 11.77 -21.22 4.29
N SER A 146 12.61 -20.27 4.70
CA SER A 146 14.03 -20.50 5.02
C SER A 146 14.48 -19.59 6.18
N ALA A 147 13.97 -19.84 7.39
CA ALA A 147 14.61 -19.43 8.65
C ALA A 147 14.02 -20.21 9.83
#